data_AF-A0A1F9BXG2-F1
#
_entry.id   AF-A0A1F9BXG2-F1
#
_cell.length_a   1.000
_cell.length_b   1.000
_cell.length_c   1.000
_cell.angle_alpha   90.00
_cell.angle_beta   90.00
_cell.angle_gamma   90.00
#
_symmetry.space_group_name_H-M   'P 1'
#
loop_
_entity.id
_entity.type
_entity.pdbx_description
1 polymer ?
#
loop_
_entity_poly.entity_id
_entity_poly.type
_entity_poly.pdbx_seq_one_letter_code
_entity_poly.pdbx_strand_id
1 'polypeptide(L)'
;MKRRKKKMAKNQNRTLRASGKELPKKRNLSLLKAVPENLPSLWRAYLLTKKASQVGFDWPDLKGVLRKMDEEIKEFKEVLSLKNRRRIEEELGDFLFVVANVGRFLRINPELALRRTLRKFTSRFHYIEISLHQRGRSLHQSNLTEMDRLWNEAKKRRKPR
;
A
#
# COMPACT_ATOMS: atom_id res chain seq x y z
N MET A 1 -21.86 -2.06 6.76
CA MET A 1 -20.81 -1.11 6.32
C MET A 1 -21.25 0.08 5.45
N LYS A 2 -22.17 -0.07 4.48
CA LYS A 2 -22.66 1.07 3.65
C LYS A 2 -23.17 2.30 4.44
N ARG A 3 -23.62 2.11 5.69
CA ARG A 3 -24.09 3.17 6.61
C ARG A 3 -22.98 3.94 7.34
N ARG A 4 -21.76 3.40 7.47
CA ARG A 4 -20.63 4.10 8.13
C ARG A 4 -19.84 4.99 7.16
N LYS A 5 -19.66 4.58 5.89
CA LYS A 5 -19.21 5.47 4.80
C LYS A 5 -20.16 6.67 4.63
N LYS A 6 -21.47 6.50 4.86
CA LYS A 6 -22.48 7.59 4.91
C LYS A 6 -22.39 8.51 6.14
N LYS A 7 -21.91 8.04 7.31
CA LYS A 7 -21.91 8.85 8.55
C LYS A 7 -20.77 9.86 8.60
N MET A 8 -19.59 9.54 8.05
CA MET A 8 -18.49 10.51 7.92
C MET A 8 -18.81 11.60 6.88
N ALA A 9 -19.56 11.27 5.82
CA ALA A 9 -20.01 12.24 4.81
C ALA A 9 -21.18 13.14 5.28
N LYS A 10 -22.04 12.68 6.20
CA LYS A 10 -23.27 13.41 6.59
C LYS A 10 -23.04 14.50 7.65
N ASN A 11 -21.99 14.39 8.46
CA ASN A 11 -21.71 15.37 9.53
C ASN A 11 -20.99 16.64 9.05
N GLN A 12 -20.53 16.70 7.80
CA GLN A 12 -19.81 17.86 7.25
C GLN A 12 -20.70 18.83 6.46
N ASN A 13 -21.91 18.43 6.06
CA ASN A 13 -22.83 19.30 5.30
C ASN A 13 -23.56 20.36 6.16
N ARG A 14 -23.45 20.31 7.49
CA ARG A 14 -24.19 21.21 8.39
C ARG A 14 -23.38 22.45 8.82
N THR A 15 -22.05 22.39 8.76
CA THR A 15 -21.16 23.47 9.25
C THR A 15 -20.72 24.48 8.18
N LEU A 16 -21.06 24.27 6.90
CA LEU A 16 -20.61 25.13 5.79
C LEU A 16 -21.68 26.11 5.27
N ARG A 17 -22.87 26.18 5.86
CA ARG A 17 -23.99 27.02 5.38
C ARG A 17 -24.21 28.34 6.14
N ALA A 18 -23.37 28.69 7.11
CA ALA A 18 -23.54 29.88 7.95
C ALA A 18 -22.42 30.92 7.75
N SER A 19 -22.26 31.43 6.52
CA SER A 19 -21.69 32.76 6.27
C SER A 19 -21.79 33.09 4.78
N GLY A 20 -22.82 33.86 4.42
CA GLY A 20 -23.03 34.37 3.08
C GLY A 20 -22.03 35.47 2.74
N LYS A 21 -20.87 35.07 2.19
CA LYS A 21 -20.00 35.95 1.40
C LYS A 21 -19.55 35.20 0.15
N GLU A 22 -20.00 35.65 -1.01
CA GLU A 22 -19.58 35.13 -2.31
C GLU A 22 -18.08 35.40 -2.52
N LEU A 23 -17.30 34.33 -2.63
CA LEU A 23 -15.89 34.39 -2.99
C LEU A 23 -15.75 34.39 -4.52
N PRO A 24 -14.79 35.15 -5.08
CA PRO A 24 -14.61 35.24 -6.53
C PRO A 24 -14.29 33.85 -7.12
N LYS A 25 -14.83 33.58 -8.32
CA LYS A 25 -14.68 32.32 -9.08
C LYS A 25 -13.19 31.98 -9.35
N LYS A 26 -12.49 31.43 -8.35
CA LYS A 26 -11.21 30.76 -8.55
C LYS A 26 -11.47 29.54 -9.43
N ARG A 27 -10.83 29.48 -10.60
CA ARG A 27 -10.77 28.27 -11.43
C ARG A 27 -10.52 27.08 -10.52
N ASN A 28 -11.49 26.18 -10.43
CA ASN A 28 -11.49 24.99 -9.57
C ASN A 28 -10.33 24.06 -9.93
N LEU A 29 -9.12 24.37 -9.48
CA LEU A 29 -7.99 23.46 -9.49
C LEU A 29 -8.30 22.39 -8.43
N SER A 30 -8.81 21.24 -8.89
CA SER A 30 -9.05 20.09 -8.02
C SER A 30 -7.77 19.78 -7.23
N LEU A 31 -7.88 19.74 -5.90
CA LEU A 31 -6.76 19.53 -4.95
C LEU A 31 -5.87 18.35 -5.36
N LEU A 32 -6.49 17.29 -5.88
CA LEU A 32 -5.83 16.04 -6.23
C LEU A 32 -5.23 16.05 -7.65
N LYS A 33 -5.60 16.99 -8.53
CA LYS A 33 -4.97 17.14 -9.86
C LYS A 33 -3.48 17.47 -9.80
N ALA A 34 -3.00 17.92 -8.64
CA ALA A 34 -1.58 18.15 -8.39
C ALA A 34 -0.76 16.85 -8.24
N VAL A 35 -1.40 15.67 -8.18
CA VAL A 35 -0.71 14.37 -8.12
C VAL A 35 -0.68 13.76 -9.53
N PRO A 36 0.51 13.57 -10.13
CA PRO A 36 0.62 12.99 -11.47
C PRO A 36 0.03 11.58 -11.56
N GLU A 37 -0.65 11.29 -12.66
CA GLU A 37 -1.32 10.00 -12.88
C GLU A 37 -0.34 8.87 -13.25
N ASN A 38 0.81 9.21 -13.84
CA ASN A 38 1.84 8.27 -14.27
C ASN A 38 2.76 7.77 -13.14
N LEU A 39 2.45 8.11 -11.89
CA LEU A 39 3.20 7.61 -10.74
C LEU A 39 2.85 6.14 -10.43
N PRO A 40 3.81 5.35 -9.93
CA PRO A 40 3.53 4.04 -9.36
C PRO A 40 2.44 4.12 -8.29
N SER A 41 1.51 3.16 -8.28
CA SER A 41 0.27 3.23 -7.51
C SER A 41 0.47 3.44 -6.01
N LEU A 42 1.48 2.80 -5.39
CA LEU A 42 1.76 2.98 -3.95
C LEU A 42 2.24 4.40 -3.62
N TRP A 43 3.07 4.98 -4.49
CA TRP A 43 3.52 6.36 -4.33
C TRP A 43 2.36 7.33 -4.60
N ARG A 44 1.56 7.06 -5.63
CA ARG A 44 0.37 7.87 -5.94
C ARG A 44 -0.61 7.88 -4.78
N ALA A 45 -0.91 6.72 -4.18
CA ALA A 45 -1.76 6.60 -2.99
C ALA A 45 -1.20 7.44 -1.82
N TYR A 46 0.11 7.32 -1.54
CA TYR A 46 0.79 8.13 -0.53
C TYR A 46 0.61 9.64 -0.76
N LEU A 47 0.77 10.12 -2.01
CA LEU A 47 0.67 11.54 -2.32
C LEU A 47 -0.77 12.05 -2.32
N LEU A 48 -1.72 11.27 -2.83
CA LEU A 48 -3.14 11.62 -2.82
C LEU A 48 -3.63 11.82 -1.39
N THR A 49 -3.32 10.90 -0.48
CA THR A 49 -3.75 11.03 0.91
C THR A 49 -2.96 12.07 1.69
N LYS A 50 -1.68 12.28 1.36
CA LYS A 50 -0.91 13.42 1.89
C LYS A 50 -1.49 14.76 1.47
N LYS A 51 -2.06 14.87 0.26
CA LYS A 51 -2.76 16.08 -0.20
C LYS A 51 -4.11 16.23 0.49
N ALA A 52 -4.89 15.15 0.59
CA ALA A 52 -6.17 15.17 1.29
C ALA A 52 -6.03 15.54 2.77
N SER A 53 -4.95 15.10 3.44
CA SER A 53 -4.71 15.45 4.85
C SER A 53 -4.45 16.94 5.09
N GLN A 54 -3.96 17.67 4.08
CA GLN A 54 -3.72 19.12 4.19
C GLN A 54 -5.01 19.93 4.37
N VAL A 55 -6.16 19.37 4.01
CA VAL A 55 -7.48 19.99 4.21
C VAL A 55 -8.26 19.33 5.35
N GLY A 56 -7.58 18.57 6.21
CA GLY A 56 -8.18 17.89 7.36
C GLY A 56 -8.86 16.56 7.05
N PHE A 57 -8.75 16.03 5.82
CA PHE A 57 -9.22 14.69 5.49
C PHE A 57 -8.13 13.65 5.81
N ASP A 58 -8.03 13.28 7.08
CA ASP A 58 -7.01 12.34 7.57
C ASP A 58 -7.53 11.44 8.71
N TRP A 59 -6.79 10.39 9.02
CA TRP A 59 -6.92 9.62 10.26
C TRP A 59 -6.35 10.43 11.44
N PRO A 60 -6.84 10.21 12.68
CA PRO A 60 -6.40 10.98 13.83
C PRO A 60 -4.92 10.75 14.19
N ASP A 61 -4.42 9.53 14.03
CA ASP A 61 -3.06 9.13 14.40
C ASP A 61 -2.65 7.81 13.72
N LEU A 62 -1.40 7.39 13.96
CA LEU A 62 -0.88 6.10 13.49
C LEU A 62 -1.72 4.92 14.00
N LYS A 63 -2.24 4.97 15.24
CA LYS A 63 -3.10 3.91 15.78
C LYS A 63 -4.40 3.79 14.98
N GLY A 64 -4.94 4.92 14.51
CA GLY A 64 -6.14 5.00 13.69
C GLY A 64 -5.97 4.30 12.35
N VAL A 65 -4.86 4.53 11.65
CA VAL A 65 -4.59 3.84 10.37
C VAL A 65 -4.27 2.36 10.59
N LEU A 66 -3.59 1.97 11.67
CA LEU A 66 -3.33 0.57 12.00
C LEU A 66 -4.63 -0.20 12.31
N ARG A 67 -5.55 0.37 13.08
CA ARG A 67 -6.89 -0.23 13.28
C ARG A 67 -7.63 -0.40 11.95
N LYS A 68 -7.48 0.55 11.03
CA LYS A 68 -8.09 0.44 9.70
C LYS A 68 -7.45 -0.67 8.89
N MET A 69 -6.14 -0.87 9.03
CA MET A 69 -5.43 -1.98 8.37
C MET A 69 -5.96 -3.34 8.84
N ASP A 70 -6.23 -3.48 10.14
CA ASP A 70 -6.83 -4.70 10.70
C ASP A 70 -8.27 -4.94 10.21
N GLU A 71 -9.03 -3.87 9.97
CA GLU A 71 -10.36 -3.96 9.35
C GLU A 71 -10.26 -4.43 7.89
N GLU A 72 -9.41 -3.80 7.07
CA GLU A 72 -9.29 -4.14 5.63
C GLU A 72 -8.76 -5.56 5.41
N ILE A 73 -7.78 -6.02 6.19
CA ILE A 73 -7.28 -7.41 6.05
C ILE A 73 -8.36 -8.43 6.45
N LYS A 74 -9.26 -8.07 7.37
CA LYS A 74 -10.41 -8.91 7.71
C LYS A 74 -11.42 -8.94 6.57
N GLU A 75 -11.80 -7.78 6.02
CA GLU A 75 -12.71 -7.70 4.86
C GLU A 75 -12.15 -8.48 3.65
N PHE A 76 -10.85 -8.34 3.36
CA PHE A 76 -10.17 -9.10 2.32
C PHE A 76 -10.26 -10.62 2.55
N LYS A 77 -10.01 -11.09 3.78
CA LYS A 77 -10.12 -12.52 4.11
C LYS A 77 -11.54 -13.06 3.96
N GLU A 78 -12.55 -12.28 4.33
CA GLU A 78 -13.96 -12.68 4.21
C GLU A 78 -14.34 -12.96 2.75
N VAL A 79 -13.85 -12.15 1.81
CA VAL A 79 -14.23 -12.26 0.40
C VAL A 79 -13.53 -13.40 -0.35
N LEU A 80 -12.44 -13.95 0.18
CA LEU A 80 -11.73 -15.09 -0.43
C LEU A 80 -12.60 -16.35 -0.54
N SER A 81 -13.55 -16.53 0.38
CA SER A 81 -14.48 -17.66 0.37
C SER A 81 -15.58 -17.55 -0.69
N LEU A 82 -15.83 -16.34 -1.22
CA LEU A 82 -17.01 -16.03 -2.01
C LEU A 82 -16.86 -16.31 -3.52
N LYS A 83 -15.69 -16.78 -3.97
CA LYS A 83 -15.33 -16.99 -5.40
C LYS A 83 -15.64 -15.79 -6.33
N ASN A 84 -15.79 -14.59 -5.78
CA ASN A 84 -16.10 -13.38 -6.54
C ASN A 84 -14.82 -12.59 -6.79
N ARG A 85 -14.22 -12.79 -7.97
CA ARG A 85 -12.92 -12.16 -8.33
C ARG A 85 -12.94 -10.65 -8.25
N ARG A 86 -14.01 -10.00 -8.71
CA ARG A 86 -14.14 -8.53 -8.67
C ARG A 86 -14.11 -8.01 -7.24
N ARG A 87 -14.81 -8.69 -6.32
CA ARG A 87 -14.82 -8.29 -4.92
C ARG A 87 -13.48 -8.55 -4.25
N ILE A 88 -12.82 -9.66 -4.56
CA ILE A 88 -11.45 -9.96 -4.09
C ILE A 88 -10.47 -8.86 -4.52
N GLU A 89 -10.57 -8.39 -5.76
CA GLU A 89 -9.72 -7.30 -6.28
C GLU A 89 -9.99 -5.97 -5.57
N GLU A 90 -11.26 -5.63 -5.32
CA GLU A 90 -11.66 -4.42 -4.59
C GLU A 90 -11.07 -4.40 -3.17
N GLU A 91 -11.27 -5.46 -2.38
CA GLU A 91 -10.76 -5.53 -1.01
C GLU A 91 -9.23 -5.60 -0.95
N LEU A 92 -8.58 -6.24 -1.93
CA LEU A 92 -7.11 -6.21 -2.05
C LEU A 92 -6.61 -4.78 -2.27
N GLY A 93 -7.31 -4.01 -3.12
CA GLY A 93 -7.02 -2.60 -3.37
C GLY A 93 -7.14 -1.75 -2.11
N ASP A 94 -8.24 -1.89 -1.36
CA ASP A 94 -8.47 -1.16 -0.11
C ASP A 94 -7.40 -1.52 0.95
N PHE A 95 -7.02 -2.80 1.07
CA PHE A 95 -5.91 -3.21 1.94
C PHE A 95 -4.56 -2.58 1.54
N LEU A 96 -4.19 -2.63 0.26
CA LEU A 96 -2.95 -2.01 -0.24
C LEU A 96 -2.96 -0.48 -0.04
N PHE A 97 -4.11 0.17 -0.20
CA PHE A 97 -4.27 1.60 0.05
C PHE A 97 -4.02 1.95 1.52
N VAL A 98 -4.50 1.14 2.47
CA VAL A 98 -4.23 1.36 3.88
C VAL A 98 -2.76 1.10 4.22
N VAL A 99 -2.13 0.07 3.65
CA VAL A 99 -0.68 -0.18 3.80
C VAL A 99 0.15 1.03 3.31
N ALA A 100 -0.23 1.64 2.18
CA ALA A 100 0.44 2.86 1.70
C ALA A 100 0.30 4.03 2.69
N ASN A 101 -0.85 4.14 3.37
CA ASN A 101 -1.09 5.16 4.39
C ASN A 101 -0.35 4.89 5.70
N VAL A 102 -0.13 3.63 6.10
CA VAL A 102 0.80 3.32 7.21
C VAL A 102 2.19 3.88 6.91
N GLY A 103 2.68 3.68 5.67
CA GLY A 103 3.92 4.32 5.20
C GLY A 103 3.88 5.85 5.33
N ARG A 104 2.76 6.49 4.94
CA ARG A 104 2.56 7.94 5.07
C ARG A 104 2.69 8.43 6.51
N PHE A 105 2.02 7.80 7.47
CA PHE A 105 2.12 8.16 8.89
C PHE A 105 3.53 7.97 9.45
N LEU A 106 4.26 6.95 8.98
CA LEU A 106 5.66 6.70 9.34
C LEU A 106 6.66 7.56 8.57
N ARG A 107 6.20 8.44 7.65
CA ARG A 107 7.04 9.21 6.72
C ARG A 107 7.96 8.34 5.85
N ILE A 108 7.55 7.11 5.57
CA ILE A 108 8.24 6.16 4.70
C ILE A 108 7.50 6.11 3.36
N ASN A 109 8.22 6.28 2.25
CA ASN A 109 7.64 6.09 0.92
C ASN A 109 7.43 4.56 0.69
N PRO A 110 6.17 4.09 0.58
CA PRO A 110 5.86 2.66 0.46
C PRO A 110 6.40 2.04 -0.83
N GLU A 111 6.40 2.79 -1.93
CA GLU A 111 6.96 2.35 -3.22
C GLU A 111 8.46 2.08 -3.10
N LEU A 112 9.20 3.02 -2.51
CA LEU A 112 10.65 2.85 -2.31
C LEU A 112 10.97 1.71 -1.33
N ALA A 113 10.16 1.56 -0.27
CA ALA A 113 10.30 0.45 0.67
C ALA A 113 10.11 -0.91 -0.02
N LEU A 114 9.06 -1.04 -0.85
CA LEU A 114 8.80 -2.24 -1.63
C LEU A 114 9.93 -2.51 -2.63
N ARG A 115 10.40 -1.50 -3.37
CA ARG A 115 11.54 -1.63 -4.30
C ARG A 115 12.80 -2.17 -3.61
N ARG A 116 13.09 -1.74 -2.38
CA ARG A 116 14.22 -2.28 -1.59
C ARG A 116 14.01 -3.76 -1.24
N THR A 117 12.77 -4.15 -0.90
CA THR A 117 12.42 -5.55 -0.64
C THR A 117 12.54 -6.41 -1.90
N LEU A 118 12.06 -5.94 -3.05
CA LEU A 118 12.20 -6.63 -4.33
C LEU A 118 13.68 -6.82 -4.71
N ARG A 119 14.53 -5.80 -4.56
CA ARG A 119 15.98 -5.95 -4.78
C ARG A 119 16.62 -7.01 -3.87
N LYS A 120 16.17 -7.13 -2.60
CA LYS A 120 16.64 -8.20 -1.70
C LYS A 120 16.18 -9.57 -2.20
N PHE A 121 14.93 -9.69 -2.63
CA PHE A 121 14.39 -10.92 -3.20
C PHE A 121 15.19 -11.36 -4.44
N THR A 122 15.32 -10.47 -5.43
CA THR A 122 16.05 -10.76 -6.69
C THR A 122 17.50 -11.16 -6.42
N SER A 123 18.21 -10.42 -5.56
CA SER A 123 19.60 -10.74 -5.21
C SER A 123 19.74 -12.11 -4.53
N ARG A 124 18.78 -12.49 -3.67
CA ARG A 124 18.80 -13.81 -3.01
C ARG A 124 18.45 -14.93 -3.96
N PHE A 125 17.47 -14.73 -4.83
CA PHE A 125 17.09 -15.73 -5.82
C PHE A 125 18.21 -15.95 -6.83
N HIS A 126 18.87 -14.88 -7.28
CA HIS A 126 20.03 -14.99 -8.15
C HIS A 126 21.19 -15.77 -7.53
N TYR A 127 21.40 -15.65 -6.22
CA TYR A 127 22.37 -16.49 -5.52
C TYR A 127 22.02 -17.98 -5.58
N ILE A 128 20.72 -18.33 -5.46
CA ILE A 128 20.26 -19.72 -5.61
C ILE A 128 20.60 -20.22 -7.02
N GLU A 129 20.28 -19.44 -8.05
CA GLU A 129 20.55 -19.78 -9.45
C GLU A 129 22.04 -20.05 -9.70
N ILE A 130 22.91 -19.13 -9.29
CA ILE A 130 24.37 -19.28 -9.44
C ILE A 130 24.87 -20.51 -8.69
N SER A 131 24.40 -20.72 -7.44
CA SER A 131 24.87 -21.81 -6.60
C SER A 131 24.47 -23.18 -7.15
N LEU A 132 23.27 -23.31 -7.72
CA LEU A 132 22.84 -24.53 -8.39
C LEU A 132 23.61 -24.76 -9.69
N HIS A 133 23.79 -23.70 -10.49
CA HIS A 133 24.54 -23.77 -11.74
C HIS A 133 26.00 -24.23 -11.50
N GLN A 134 26.65 -23.71 -10.47
CA GLN A 134 28.00 -24.15 -10.06
C GLN A 134 28.08 -25.63 -9.67
N ARG A 135 26.95 -26.23 -9.26
CA ARG A 135 26.82 -27.65 -8.94
C ARG A 135 26.37 -28.50 -10.15
N GLY A 136 26.33 -27.92 -11.35
CA GLY A 136 25.86 -28.58 -12.56
C GLY A 136 24.35 -28.89 -12.54
N ARG A 137 23.57 -28.15 -11.75
CA ARG A 137 22.12 -28.35 -11.59
C ARG A 137 21.33 -27.12 -12.03
N SER A 138 20.11 -27.36 -12.51
CA SER A 138 19.12 -26.32 -12.77
C SER A 138 18.12 -26.16 -11.61
N LEU A 139 17.35 -25.06 -11.60
CA LEU A 139 16.26 -24.84 -10.64
C LEU A 139 15.23 -25.99 -10.65
N HIS A 140 14.91 -26.53 -11.83
CA HIS A 140 13.93 -27.61 -11.99
C HIS A 140 14.41 -28.94 -11.39
N GLN A 141 15.73 -29.11 -11.23
CA GLN A 141 16.35 -30.29 -10.62
C GLN A 141 16.59 -30.11 -9.11
N SER A 142 16.26 -28.94 -8.55
CA SER A 142 16.36 -28.64 -7.12
C SER A 142 14.99 -28.82 -6.45
N ASN A 143 14.99 -28.94 -5.13
CA ASN A 143 13.76 -28.94 -4.31
C ASN A 143 13.70 -27.72 -3.38
N LEU A 144 12.55 -27.48 -2.76
CA LEU A 144 12.33 -26.34 -1.84
C LEU A 144 13.29 -26.35 -0.65
N THR A 145 13.67 -27.52 -0.14
CA THR A 145 14.62 -27.63 0.99
C THR A 145 16.01 -27.15 0.59
N GLU A 146 16.51 -27.52 -0.59
CA GLU A 146 17.78 -27.03 -1.12
C GLU A 146 17.73 -25.52 -1.40
N MET A 147 16.65 -25.04 -2.02
CA MET A 147 16.45 -23.62 -2.29
C MET A 147 16.38 -22.79 -0.99
N ASP A 148 15.73 -23.29 0.06
CA ASP A 148 15.66 -22.60 1.36
C ASP A 148 17.03 -22.55 2.07
N ARG A 149 17.82 -23.63 1.98
CA ARG A 149 19.22 -23.61 2.47
C ARG A 149 20.04 -22.53 1.77
N LEU A 150 20.01 -22.50 0.43
CA LEU A 150 20.70 -21.49 -0.37
C LEU A 150 20.17 -20.06 -0.11
N TRP A 151 18.86 -19.92 0.10
CA TRP A 151 18.24 -18.65 0.49
C TRP A 151 18.78 -18.13 1.83
N ASN A 152 18.91 -19.01 2.81
CA ASN A 152 19.43 -18.68 4.13
C ASN A 152 20.94 -18.37 4.09
N GLU A 153 21.71 -19.02 3.22
CA GLU A 153 23.09 -18.61 2.92
C GLU A 153 23.15 -17.20 2.31
N ALA A 154 22.30 -16.91 1.31
CA ALA A 154 22.23 -15.59 0.68
C ALA A 154 21.89 -14.47 1.68
N LYS A 155 21.04 -14.76 2.68
CA LYS A 155 20.75 -13.83 3.78
C LYS A 155 21.99 -13.46 4.59
N LYS A 156 22.88 -14.42 4.88
CA LYS A 156 24.09 -14.22 5.70
C LYS A 156 25.18 -13.43 4.98
N ARG A 157 25.27 -13.54 3.65
CA ARG A 157 26.32 -12.87 2.84
C ARG A 157 26.15 -11.35 2.76
N ARG A 158 24.94 -10.83 2.94
CA ARG A 158 24.68 -9.40 2.86
C ARG A 158 24.77 -8.79 4.26
N LYS A 159 25.92 -8.17 4.60
CA LYS A 159 26.04 -7.36 5.82
C LYS A 159 24.87 -6.36 5.90
N PRO A 160 24.27 -6.13 7.08
CA PRO A 160 23.30 -5.06 7.23
C PRO A 160 23.96 -3.74 6.81
N ARG A 161 23.31 -2.99 5.91
CA ARG A 161 23.61 -1.58 5.71
C ARG A 161 22.71 -0.77 6.62
#